data_AF-A0A1U8IKF1-F1
#
_entry.id   AF-A0A1U8IKF1-F1
#
_cell.length_a   1.000
_cell.length_b   1.000
_cell.length_c   1.000
_cell.angle_alpha   90.00
_cell.angle_beta   90.00
_cell.angle_gamma   90.00
#
_symmetry.space_group_name_H-M   'P 1'
#
loop_
_entity.id
_entity.type
_entity.pdbx_description
1 polymer ?
#
loop_
_entity_poly.entity_id
_entity_poly.type
_entity_poly.pdbx_seq_one_letter_code
_entity_poly.pdbx_strand_id
1 'polypeptide(L)'
;MVFNGICGKALLKVMVFSDICEKKPLKGQYRVLRGRVNSVGFLLDERLIPYLELAGFESVALIRTFDLRYDLIFALVERWRSETHIFHLPYRECTITLEDIALQLGLPIDRNMVTGISLISRPATFCYELLGRSPSEGKFTSLRFSWLKANFEHLPSTANEWEVMQATRAYIMHLIGGVLMPDANGSVVHLMYLPLLSNLHNTRSYSWGSALLAMLYRELCRTTDPSTMDIGKCLILL
;
A
#
# COMPACT_ATOMS: atom_id res chain seq x y z
N MET A 1 -1.58 37.49 -17.09
CA MET A 1 -1.39 36.24 -17.85
C MET A 1 -1.39 35.11 -16.82
N VAL A 2 -2.27 34.14 -17.03
CA VAL A 2 -2.72 33.13 -16.07
C VAL A 2 -1.66 32.04 -15.90
N PHE A 3 -1.19 31.79 -14.69
CA PHE A 3 -0.55 30.51 -14.33
C PHE A 3 -1.58 29.65 -13.61
N ASN A 4 -2.46 29.04 -14.41
CA ASN A 4 -3.21 27.85 -14.04
C ASN A 4 -2.24 26.66 -14.06
N GLY A 5 -2.29 25.80 -13.04
CA GLY A 5 -1.69 24.45 -13.12
C GLY A 5 -0.53 24.16 -12.17
N ILE A 6 -0.61 24.57 -10.90
CA ILE A 6 0.23 23.95 -9.87
C ILE A 6 -0.38 22.57 -9.58
N CYS A 7 0.17 21.57 -10.25
CA CYS A 7 -0.11 20.14 -10.08
C CYS A 7 0.04 19.74 -8.60
N GLY A 8 -0.96 19.04 -8.04
CA GLY A 8 -1.07 18.61 -6.63
C GLY A 8 0.06 17.73 -6.06
N LYS A 9 1.16 17.53 -6.78
CA LYS A 9 2.36 16.79 -6.35
C LYS A 9 3.09 17.40 -5.15
N ALA A 10 2.86 18.67 -4.85
CA ALA A 10 3.58 19.40 -3.79
C ALA A 10 2.72 19.77 -2.56
N LEU A 11 1.39 19.70 -2.65
CA LEU A 11 0.52 20.35 -1.65
C LEU A 11 0.35 19.57 -0.33
N LEU A 12 0.56 18.24 -0.26
CA LEU A 12 0.68 17.57 1.05
C LEU A 12 2.11 17.58 1.58
N LYS A 13 3.12 17.29 0.73
CA LYS A 13 4.53 17.25 1.16
C LYS A 13 5.10 18.61 1.58
N VAL A 14 4.75 19.70 0.90
CA VAL A 14 5.30 21.04 1.21
C VAL A 14 4.44 21.77 2.24
N MET A 15 3.12 21.65 2.16
CA MET A 15 2.21 22.43 3.00
C MET A 15 2.11 21.89 4.43
N VAL A 16 2.43 20.61 4.66
CA VAL A 16 2.59 20.03 6.02
C VAL A 16 3.91 20.48 6.67
N PHE A 17 4.96 20.71 5.89
CA PHE A 17 6.27 21.12 6.40
C PHE A 17 6.29 22.56 6.93
N SER A 18 5.60 23.52 6.29
CA SER A 18 5.56 24.91 6.77
C SER A 18 4.72 25.07 8.04
N ASP A 19 3.54 24.44 8.09
CA ASP A 19 2.57 24.66 9.18
C ASP A 19 2.94 23.89 10.47
N ILE A 20 3.66 22.76 10.37
CA ILE A 20 4.08 21.97 11.53
C ILE A 20 5.41 22.48 12.13
N CYS A 21 6.32 23.00 11.31
CA CYS A 21 7.60 23.54 11.80
C CYS A 21 7.47 24.85 12.60
N GLU A 22 6.36 25.59 12.48
CA GLU A 22 6.18 26.89 13.15
C GLU A 22 5.74 26.81 14.62
N LYS A 23 5.35 25.64 15.15
CA LYS A 23 5.01 25.50 16.58
C LYS A 23 5.85 24.47 17.30
N LYS A 24 6.51 24.91 18.37
CA LYS A 24 7.06 24.02 19.42
C LYS A 24 5.98 23.03 19.83
N PRO A 25 6.32 21.73 19.93
CA PRO A 25 5.33 20.70 20.16
C PRO A 25 4.70 20.89 21.56
N LEU A 26 3.38 20.71 21.63
CA LEU A 26 2.58 20.96 22.83
C LEU A 26 3.09 20.10 23.98
N LYS A 27 3.35 20.74 25.12
CA LYS A 27 3.95 20.13 26.30
C LYS A 27 2.93 19.19 26.98
N GLY A 28 2.91 17.94 26.55
CA GLY A 28 2.18 16.81 27.14
C GLY A 28 2.97 15.52 26.89
N GLN A 29 2.78 14.49 27.72
CA GLN A 29 3.44 13.18 27.55
C GLN A 29 3.19 12.64 26.15
N TYR A 30 4.21 12.70 25.28
CA TYR A 30 4.13 12.15 23.93
C TYR A 30 3.85 10.65 24.02
N ARG A 31 2.73 10.22 23.43
CA ARG A 31 2.51 8.81 23.13
C ARG A 31 3.33 8.49 21.88
N VAL A 32 4.41 7.73 22.03
CA VAL A 32 5.23 7.30 20.88
C VAL A 32 4.52 6.14 20.18
N LEU A 33 3.89 6.40 19.04
CA LEU A 33 3.40 5.34 18.16
C LEU A 33 4.56 4.79 17.34
N ARG A 34 4.77 3.47 17.38
CA ARG A 34 5.80 2.82 16.56
C ARG A 34 5.26 2.62 15.15
N GLY A 35 5.95 3.19 14.18
CA GLY A 35 5.63 3.01 12.77
C GLY A 35 6.16 1.71 12.18
N ARG A 36 5.39 1.10 11.27
CA ARG A 36 5.80 -0.09 10.51
C ARG A 36 5.41 0.08 9.04
N VAL A 37 6.38 0.32 8.17
CA VAL A 37 6.20 0.14 6.73
C VAL A 37 7.32 -0.75 6.26
N ASN A 38 6.98 -1.89 5.66
CA ASN A 38 7.98 -2.81 5.16
C ASN A 38 8.29 -2.43 3.72
N SER A 39 9.58 -2.21 3.44
CA SER A 39 10.04 -2.18 2.05
C SER A 39 9.81 -3.55 1.42
N VAL A 40 9.60 -3.57 0.10
CA VAL A 40 9.59 -4.82 -0.64
C VAL A 40 10.96 -5.48 -0.45
N GLY A 41 10.98 -6.62 0.24
CA GLY A 41 12.22 -7.23 0.71
C GLY A 41 13.10 -7.85 -0.38
N PHE A 42 12.77 -7.66 -1.66
CA PHE A 42 13.54 -8.14 -2.82
C PHE A 42 13.62 -7.08 -3.92
N LEU A 43 14.76 -7.05 -4.62
CA LEU A 43 15.06 -6.07 -5.67
C LEU A 43 14.11 -6.25 -6.87
N LEU A 44 13.60 -5.14 -7.42
CA LEU A 44 12.79 -5.17 -8.63
C LEU A 44 13.64 -5.59 -9.83
N ASP A 45 13.35 -6.78 -10.37
CA ASP A 45 13.89 -7.25 -11.65
C ASP A 45 13.24 -6.47 -12.80
N GLU A 46 14.05 -5.94 -13.72
CA GLU A 46 13.58 -5.11 -14.83
C GLU A 46 12.59 -5.83 -15.75
N ARG A 47 12.68 -7.16 -15.83
CA ARG A 47 11.76 -7.99 -16.64
C ARG A 47 10.32 -7.95 -16.12
N LEU A 48 10.10 -7.57 -14.85
CA LEU A 48 8.76 -7.44 -14.27
C LEU A 48 8.08 -6.13 -14.68
N ILE A 49 8.84 -5.10 -15.06
CA ILE A 49 8.34 -3.74 -15.31
C ILE A 49 7.18 -3.72 -16.33
N PRO A 50 7.28 -4.38 -17.51
CA PRO A 50 6.19 -4.36 -18.49
C PRO A 50 4.87 -4.94 -17.94
N TYR A 51 4.96 -5.97 -17.11
CA TYR A 51 3.78 -6.60 -16.50
C TYR A 51 3.24 -5.82 -15.30
N LEU A 52 4.11 -5.10 -14.58
CA LEU A 52 3.70 -4.16 -13.54
C LEU A 52 2.98 -2.95 -14.12
N GLU A 53 3.46 -2.41 -15.24
CA GLU A 53 2.79 -1.35 -15.98
C GLU A 53 1.41 -1.83 -16.47
N LEU A 54 1.37 -3.02 -17.07
CA LEU A 54 0.12 -3.65 -17.52
C LEU A 54 -0.90 -3.78 -16.37
N ALA A 55 -0.43 -4.19 -15.19
CA ALA A 55 -1.26 -4.36 -14.01
C ALA A 55 -1.64 -3.05 -13.30
N GLY A 56 -0.98 -1.92 -13.63
CA GLY A 56 -1.17 -0.63 -12.97
C GLY A 56 -0.42 -0.46 -11.64
N PHE A 57 0.68 -1.19 -11.45
CA PHE A 57 1.50 -1.18 -10.23
C PHE A 57 2.93 -0.66 -10.41
N GLU A 58 3.33 -0.31 -11.64
CA GLU A 58 4.69 0.18 -11.93
C GLU A 58 5.09 1.37 -11.05
N SER A 59 4.25 2.42 -11.00
CA SER A 59 4.55 3.62 -10.22
C SER A 59 4.82 3.30 -8.75
N VAL A 60 4.00 2.43 -8.13
CA VAL A 60 4.21 1.99 -6.73
C VAL A 60 5.49 1.15 -6.59
N ALA A 61 5.77 0.25 -7.54
CA ALA A 61 6.96 -0.59 -7.53
C ALA A 61 8.26 0.22 -7.60
N LEU A 62 8.23 1.35 -8.31
CA LEU A 62 9.38 2.24 -8.45
C LEU A 62 9.61 3.14 -7.22
N ILE A 63 8.63 3.26 -6.32
CA ILE A 63 8.84 3.98 -5.06
C ILE A 63 9.59 3.06 -4.10
N ARG A 64 10.92 3.05 -4.25
CA ARG A 64 11.83 2.11 -3.61
C ARG A 64 11.97 2.26 -2.09
N THR A 65 11.73 3.46 -1.55
CA THR A 65 11.94 3.75 -0.12
C THR A 65 11.02 4.86 0.36
N PHE A 66 10.36 4.63 1.50
CA PHE A 66 9.62 5.65 2.23
C PHE A 66 10.44 6.03 3.46
N ASP A 67 11.06 7.21 3.43
CA ASP A 67 11.60 7.81 4.65
C ASP A 67 10.46 8.52 5.37
N LEU A 68 9.76 7.76 6.21
CA LEU A 68 8.59 8.26 6.94
C LEU A 68 9.05 8.93 8.23
N ARG A 69 8.82 10.24 8.31
CA ARG A 69 8.98 11.00 9.55
C ARG A 69 7.80 10.73 10.49
N TYR A 70 7.96 9.75 11.37
CA TYR A 70 6.88 9.31 12.26
C TYR A 70 6.38 10.38 13.23
N ASP A 71 7.21 11.36 13.57
CA ASP A 71 6.83 12.55 14.33
C ASP A 71 5.81 13.42 13.56
N LEU A 72 6.01 13.62 12.25
CA LEU A 72 5.04 14.33 11.41
C LEU A 72 3.74 13.55 11.24
N ILE A 73 3.85 12.26 10.95
CA ILE A 73 2.69 11.39 10.77
C ILE A 73 1.84 11.39 12.04
N PHE A 74 2.48 11.30 13.20
CA PHE A 74 1.80 11.39 14.48
C PHE A 74 1.07 12.73 14.67
N ALA A 75 1.73 13.85 14.37
CA ALA A 75 1.11 15.17 14.45
C ALA A 75 -0.11 15.31 13.51
N LEU A 76 -0.08 14.69 12.33
CA LEU A 76 -1.25 14.63 11.44
C LEU A 76 -2.37 13.77 12.04
N VAL A 77 -2.03 12.62 12.59
CA VAL A 77 -2.99 11.69 13.19
C VAL A 77 -3.73 12.32 14.38
N GLU A 78 -3.04 13.08 15.24
CA GLU A 78 -3.69 13.82 16.34
C GLU A 78 -4.73 14.86 15.85
N ARG A 79 -4.59 15.31 14.61
CA ARG A 79 -5.47 16.28 13.96
C ARG A 79 -6.58 15.62 13.15
N TRP A 80 -6.58 14.29 13.00
CA TRP A 80 -7.65 13.55 12.35
C TRP A 80 -8.95 13.64 13.17
N ARG A 81 -10.09 13.76 12.48
CA ARG A 81 -11.42 13.62 13.07
C ARG A 81 -12.17 12.51 12.36
N SER A 82 -12.49 11.47 13.11
CA SER A 82 -13.12 10.24 12.61
C SER A 82 -14.57 10.48 12.18
N GLU A 83 -15.23 11.52 12.71
CA GLU A 83 -16.61 11.87 12.39
C GLU A 83 -16.76 12.44 10.98
N THR A 84 -15.77 13.20 10.53
CA THR A 84 -15.79 13.90 9.24
C THR A 84 -14.79 13.34 8.23
N HIS A 85 -13.86 12.49 8.66
CA HIS A 85 -12.71 12.01 7.88
C HIS A 85 -11.86 13.17 7.33
N ILE A 86 -11.60 14.16 8.17
CA ILE A 86 -10.86 15.39 7.84
C ILE A 86 -9.77 15.64 8.89
N PHE A 87 -8.63 16.13 8.44
CA PHE A 87 -7.59 16.70 9.29
C PHE A 87 -7.91 18.15 9.61
N HIS A 88 -7.98 18.49 10.90
CA HIS A 88 -8.11 19.87 11.37
C HIS A 88 -6.71 20.46 11.59
N LEU A 89 -6.22 21.16 10.57
CA LEU A 89 -4.99 21.94 10.66
C LEU A 89 -5.32 23.35 11.22
N PRO A 90 -4.34 24.08 11.78
CA PRO A 90 -4.59 25.36 12.45
C PRO A 90 -5.35 26.41 11.64
N TYR A 91 -5.24 26.37 10.30
CA TYR A 91 -5.82 27.37 9.40
C TYR A 91 -6.68 26.78 8.29
N ARG A 92 -6.86 25.46 8.25
CA ARG A 92 -7.55 24.76 7.15
C ARG A 92 -7.97 23.35 7.54
N GLU A 93 -8.94 22.86 6.81
CA GLU A 93 -9.33 21.46 6.80
C GLU A 93 -8.74 20.80 5.55
N CYS A 94 -8.19 19.60 5.69
CA CYS A 94 -7.72 18.82 4.54
C CYS A 94 -8.07 17.35 4.68
N THR A 95 -8.21 16.66 3.57
CA THR A 95 -8.44 15.21 3.54
C THR A 95 -7.71 14.61 2.35
N ILE A 96 -7.39 13.32 2.41
CA ILE A 96 -6.68 12.62 1.34
C ILE A 96 -7.73 12.07 0.38
N THR A 97 -7.65 12.45 -0.89
CA THR A 97 -8.64 12.06 -1.89
C THR A 97 -8.15 10.94 -2.79
N LEU A 98 -9.03 10.40 -3.62
CA LEU A 98 -8.64 9.46 -4.67
C LEU A 98 -7.68 10.11 -5.67
N GLU A 99 -7.82 11.40 -5.97
CA GLU A 99 -6.92 12.13 -6.86
C GLU A 99 -5.49 12.15 -6.30
N ASP A 100 -5.33 12.37 -5.00
CA ASP A 100 -4.02 12.32 -4.33
C ASP A 100 -3.36 10.95 -4.51
N ILE A 101 -4.14 9.87 -4.39
CA ILE A 101 -3.65 8.50 -4.59
C ILE A 101 -3.26 8.25 -6.05
N ALA A 102 -4.09 8.65 -7.00
CA ALA A 102 -3.77 8.50 -8.41
C ALA A 102 -2.50 9.29 -8.79
N LEU A 103 -2.33 10.50 -8.25
CA LEU A 103 -1.17 11.34 -8.52
C LEU A 103 0.12 10.86 -7.84
N GLN A 104 0.03 10.36 -6.61
CA GLN A 104 1.21 9.94 -5.84
C GLN A 104 1.65 8.52 -6.17
N LEU A 105 0.70 7.60 -6.40
CA LEU A 105 0.96 6.17 -6.52
C LEU A 105 0.64 5.59 -7.90
N GLY A 106 -0.04 6.35 -8.78
CA GLY A 106 -0.43 5.87 -10.11
C GLY A 106 -1.48 4.76 -10.07
N LEU A 107 -2.14 4.54 -8.94
CA LEU A 107 -3.12 3.46 -8.78
C LEU A 107 -4.45 3.82 -9.45
N PRO A 108 -5.17 2.86 -10.07
CA PRO A 108 -6.49 3.10 -10.62
C PRO A 108 -7.54 3.44 -9.53
N ILE A 109 -8.42 4.42 -9.79
CA ILE A 109 -9.42 4.94 -8.82
C ILE A 109 -10.89 4.80 -9.24
N ASP A 110 -11.23 4.84 -10.53
CA ASP A 110 -12.62 4.81 -11.01
C ASP A 110 -12.98 3.47 -11.66
N ARG A 111 -12.81 2.41 -10.89
CA ARG A 111 -12.73 1.03 -11.42
C ARG A 111 -13.47 0.05 -10.51
N ASN A 112 -13.51 -1.24 -10.87
CA ASN A 112 -14.25 -2.27 -10.12
C ASN A 112 -13.77 -2.34 -8.67
N MET A 113 -14.70 -2.49 -7.73
CA MET A 113 -14.35 -2.62 -6.32
C MET A 113 -13.45 -3.84 -6.09
N VAL A 114 -12.40 -3.67 -5.28
CA VAL A 114 -11.58 -4.76 -4.77
C VAL A 114 -12.39 -5.52 -3.72
N THR A 115 -13.15 -6.51 -4.13
CA THR A 115 -13.86 -7.41 -3.23
C THR A 115 -12.99 -8.61 -2.90
N GLY A 116 -12.89 -8.95 -1.62
CA GLY A 116 -12.17 -10.15 -1.20
C GLY A 116 -12.94 -11.39 -1.61
N ILE A 117 -12.33 -12.27 -2.42
CA ILE A 117 -12.84 -13.64 -2.59
C ILE A 117 -12.52 -14.39 -1.29
N SER A 118 -13.52 -14.53 -0.43
CA SER A 118 -13.37 -14.96 0.96
C SER A 118 -13.06 -16.44 1.13
N LEU A 119 -13.36 -17.28 0.13
CA LEU A 119 -13.16 -18.72 0.19
C LEU A 119 -12.54 -19.24 -1.10
N ILE A 120 -11.21 -19.33 -1.13
CA ILE A 120 -10.49 -20.12 -2.13
C ILE A 120 -10.52 -21.57 -1.63
N SER A 121 -11.39 -22.40 -2.21
CA SER A 121 -11.62 -23.78 -1.76
C SER A 121 -10.37 -24.65 -1.79
N ARG A 122 -9.46 -24.40 -2.75
CA ARG A 122 -8.21 -25.16 -2.97
C ARG A 122 -7.01 -24.19 -3.10
N PRO A 123 -6.55 -23.59 -1.99
CA PRO A 123 -5.54 -22.54 -2.04
C PRO A 123 -4.20 -23.02 -2.60
N ALA A 124 -3.81 -24.27 -2.31
CA ALA A 124 -2.58 -24.86 -2.84
C ALA A 124 -2.60 -24.96 -4.37
N THR A 125 -3.65 -25.58 -4.93
CA THR A 125 -3.84 -25.70 -6.39
C THR A 125 -3.86 -24.33 -7.05
N PHE A 126 -4.56 -23.37 -6.45
CA PHE A 126 -4.66 -22.02 -6.99
C PHE A 126 -3.33 -21.27 -6.99
N CYS A 127 -2.51 -21.44 -5.95
CA CYS A 127 -1.14 -20.92 -5.93
C CYS A 127 -0.26 -21.58 -7.00
N TYR A 128 -0.35 -22.90 -7.20
CA TYR A 128 0.38 -23.56 -8.28
C TYR A 128 0.00 -23.02 -9.67
N GLU A 129 -1.30 -22.80 -9.91
CA GLU A 129 -1.77 -22.25 -11.20
C GLU A 129 -1.22 -20.85 -11.48
N LEU A 130 -1.28 -19.95 -10.49
CA LEU A 130 -0.95 -18.53 -10.71
C LEU A 130 0.49 -18.14 -10.39
N LEU A 131 1.15 -18.87 -9.49
CA LEU A 131 2.52 -18.61 -9.03
C LEU A 131 3.50 -19.74 -9.38
N GLY A 132 3.01 -20.87 -9.90
CA GLY A 132 3.85 -22.04 -10.22
C GLY A 132 4.27 -22.87 -9.01
N ARG A 133 3.95 -22.42 -7.79
CA ARG A 133 4.39 -23.01 -6.51
C ARG A 133 3.34 -22.78 -5.42
N SER A 134 3.30 -23.66 -4.43
CA SER A 134 2.45 -23.50 -3.24
C SER A 134 3.27 -23.51 -1.94
N PRO A 135 2.91 -22.72 -0.91
CA PRO A 135 3.58 -22.74 0.38
C PRO A 135 3.30 -24.00 1.20
N SER A 136 2.16 -24.65 0.98
CA SER A 136 1.80 -25.92 1.63
C SER A 136 0.74 -26.65 0.81
N GLU A 137 0.60 -27.95 1.06
CA GLU A 137 -0.49 -28.76 0.48
C GLU A 137 -1.81 -28.62 1.26
N GLY A 138 -1.81 -27.85 2.36
CA GLY A 138 -2.95 -27.67 3.26
C GLY A 138 -3.82 -26.45 2.95
N LYS A 139 -4.75 -26.15 3.85
CA LYS A 139 -5.54 -24.92 3.82
C LYS A 139 -4.73 -23.77 4.42
N PHE A 140 -4.69 -22.65 3.71
CA PHE A 140 -4.12 -21.39 4.18
C PHE A 140 -4.90 -20.23 3.56
N THR A 141 -4.92 -19.09 4.25
CA THR A 141 -5.62 -17.87 3.82
C THR A 141 -4.67 -16.73 3.49
N SER A 142 -3.37 -16.90 3.69
CA SER A 142 -2.36 -15.85 3.50
C SER A 142 -1.02 -16.44 3.09
N LEU A 143 -0.21 -15.64 2.37
CA LEU A 143 1.16 -15.97 1.98
C LEU A 143 2.14 -15.18 2.85
N ARG A 144 3.20 -15.86 3.32
CA ARG A 144 4.27 -15.21 4.08
C ARG A 144 5.21 -14.46 3.14
N PHE A 145 5.67 -13.28 3.55
CA PHE A 145 6.66 -12.51 2.80
C PHE A 145 7.99 -13.23 2.68
N SER A 146 8.39 -13.97 3.72
CA SER A 146 9.58 -14.83 3.66
C SER A 146 9.47 -15.91 2.59
N TRP A 147 8.28 -16.47 2.40
CA TRP A 147 8.03 -17.46 1.34
C TRP A 147 8.04 -16.83 -0.05
N LEU A 148 7.39 -15.68 -0.23
CA LEU A 148 7.42 -14.94 -1.49
C LEU A 148 8.87 -14.58 -1.87
N LYS A 149 9.63 -14.06 -0.91
CA LYS A 149 11.03 -13.70 -1.09
C LYS A 149 11.87 -14.92 -1.48
N ALA A 150 11.81 -16.01 -0.71
CA ALA A 150 12.60 -17.21 -0.97
C ALA A 150 12.35 -17.84 -2.36
N ASN A 151 11.16 -17.64 -2.94
CA ASN A 151 10.80 -18.24 -4.22
C ASN A 151 10.95 -17.32 -5.43
N PHE A 152 10.86 -16.00 -5.25
CA PHE A 152 10.76 -15.03 -6.35
C PHE A 152 11.78 -13.89 -6.26
N GLU A 153 12.66 -13.84 -5.24
CA GLU A 153 13.71 -12.82 -5.14
C GLU A 153 14.70 -12.89 -6.31
N HIS A 154 15.01 -14.10 -6.79
CA HIS A 154 15.94 -14.31 -7.89
C HIS A 154 15.25 -15.08 -9.01
N LEU A 155 14.97 -14.39 -10.11
CA LEU A 155 14.42 -15.01 -11.30
C LEU A 155 15.56 -15.49 -12.21
N PRO A 156 15.59 -16.78 -12.64
CA PRO A 156 16.68 -17.29 -13.46
C PRO A 156 16.79 -16.51 -14.78
N SER A 157 18.00 -16.39 -15.33
CA SER A 157 18.25 -15.67 -16.59
C SER A 157 17.51 -16.29 -17.78
N THR A 158 17.25 -17.60 -17.73
CA THR A 158 16.51 -18.36 -18.74
C THR A 158 14.99 -18.36 -18.52
N ALA A 159 14.47 -17.55 -17.59
CA ALA A 159 13.05 -17.53 -17.29
C ALA A 159 12.22 -17.17 -18.53
N ASN A 160 11.19 -17.98 -18.78
CA ASN A 160 10.25 -17.71 -19.87
C ASN A 160 9.21 -16.66 -19.44
N GLU A 161 8.39 -16.23 -20.39
CA GLU A 161 7.35 -15.22 -20.18
C GLU A 161 6.39 -15.57 -19.02
N TRP A 162 5.98 -16.84 -18.95
CA TRP A 162 5.05 -17.31 -17.93
C TRP A 162 5.65 -17.24 -16.52
N GLU A 163 6.92 -17.60 -16.35
CA GLU A 163 7.65 -17.49 -15.08
C GLU A 163 7.81 -16.03 -14.65
N VAL A 164 8.05 -15.11 -15.60
CA VAL A 164 8.09 -13.66 -15.34
C VAL A 164 6.73 -13.16 -14.86
N MET A 165 5.62 -13.61 -15.46
CA MET A 165 4.27 -13.27 -15.00
C MET A 165 3.97 -13.81 -13.60
N GLN A 166 4.40 -15.04 -13.29
CA GLN A 166 4.27 -15.63 -11.95
C GLN A 166 5.03 -14.81 -10.90
N ALA A 167 6.28 -14.44 -11.20
CA ALA A 167 7.08 -13.56 -10.36
C ALA A 167 6.45 -12.17 -10.20
N THR A 168 5.83 -11.64 -11.26
CA THR A 168 5.13 -10.34 -11.21
C THR A 168 3.95 -10.41 -10.24
N ARG A 169 3.12 -11.47 -10.29
CA ARG A 169 2.03 -11.65 -9.33
C ARG A 169 2.55 -11.75 -7.90
N ALA A 170 3.64 -12.47 -7.67
CA ALA A 170 4.29 -12.55 -6.36
C ALA A 170 4.79 -11.18 -5.87
N TYR A 171 5.36 -10.37 -6.77
CA TYR A 171 5.78 -8.98 -6.48
C TYR A 171 4.61 -8.09 -6.10
N ILE A 172 3.52 -8.10 -6.89
CA ILE A 172 2.31 -7.32 -6.59
C ILE A 172 1.68 -7.77 -5.26
N MET A 173 1.63 -9.08 -4.98
CA MET A 173 1.18 -9.61 -3.70
C MET A 173 2.02 -9.06 -2.53
N HIS A 174 3.34 -8.96 -2.70
CA HIS A 174 4.21 -8.36 -1.69
C HIS A 174 4.00 -6.85 -1.55
N LEU A 175 3.81 -6.11 -2.65
CA LEU A 175 3.45 -4.69 -2.61
C LEU A 175 2.14 -4.45 -1.86
N ILE A 176 1.13 -5.27 -2.15
CA ILE A 176 -0.19 -5.19 -1.51
C ILE A 176 -0.06 -5.41 -0.01
N GLY A 177 0.62 -6.47 0.45
CA GLY A 177 0.73 -6.75 1.88
C GLY A 177 1.83 -6.00 2.62
N GLY A 178 2.87 -5.53 1.94
CA GLY A 178 4.02 -4.88 2.58
C GLY A 178 3.87 -3.37 2.67
N VAL A 179 3.29 -2.77 1.62
CA VAL A 179 3.31 -1.32 1.40
C VAL A 179 1.90 -0.74 1.42
N LEU A 180 0.98 -1.31 0.65
CA LEU A 180 -0.34 -0.72 0.41
C LEU A 180 -1.32 -1.03 1.55
N MET A 181 -1.49 -2.29 1.88
CA MET A 181 -2.51 -2.75 2.82
C MET A 181 -1.91 -3.75 3.83
N PRO A 182 -0.93 -3.33 4.64
CA PRO A 182 -0.22 -4.24 5.51
C PRO A 182 -1.08 -4.80 6.64
N ASP A 183 -0.82 -6.06 6.96
CA ASP A 183 -1.41 -6.72 8.11
C ASP A 183 -0.81 -6.19 9.42
N ALA A 184 -1.36 -6.58 10.57
CA ALA A 184 -0.87 -6.08 11.87
C ALA A 184 0.60 -6.44 12.14
N ASN A 185 1.06 -7.57 11.59
CA ASN A 185 2.43 -8.05 11.78
C ASN A 185 3.36 -7.67 10.63
N GLY A 186 2.85 -7.07 9.55
CA GLY A 186 3.59 -6.74 8.33
C GLY A 186 4.31 -7.94 7.73
N SER A 187 3.81 -9.16 7.87
CA SER A 187 4.57 -10.38 7.52
C SER A 187 3.87 -11.27 6.51
N VAL A 188 2.61 -10.97 6.21
CA VAL A 188 1.77 -11.77 5.34
C VAL A 188 0.88 -10.91 4.44
N VAL A 189 0.49 -11.46 3.30
CA VAL A 189 -0.55 -10.93 2.42
C VAL A 189 -1.70 -11.91 2.35
N HIS A 190 -2.93 -11.42 2.46
CA HIS A 190 -4.11 -12.26 2.36
C HIS A 190 -4.29 -12.82 0.94
N LEU A 191 -4.63 -14.10 0.81
CA LEU A 191 -4.73 -14.79 -0.47
C LEU A 191 -5.89 -14.26 -1.34
N MET A 192 -6.84 -13.54 -0.76
CA MET A 192 -7.98 -12.95 -1.48
C MET A 192 -7.59 -12.02 -2.64
N TYR A 193 -6.36 -11.48 -2.64
CA TYR A 193 -5.87 -10.61 -3.72
C TYR A 193 -5.37 -11.40 -4.91
N LEU A 194 -4.89 -12.64 -4.72
CA LEU A 194 -4.30 -13.43 -5.80
C LEU A 194 -5.27 -13.68 -6.98
N PRO A 195 -6.58 -13.94 -6.77
CA PRO A 195 -7.53 -14.03 -7.88
C PRO A 195 -7.66 -12.75 -8.73
N LEU A 196 -7.50 -11.57 -8.11
CA LEU A 196 -7.54 -10.28 -8.79
C LEU A 196 -6.31 -10.05 -9.69
N LEU A 197 -5.29 -10.90 -9.51
CA LEU A 197 -4.05 -10.93 -10.28
C LEU A 197 -4.00 -12.09 -11.29
N SER A 198 -5.07 -12.89 -11.40
CA SER A 198 -5.13 -14.04 -12.33
C SER A 198 -4.78 -13.63 -13.76
N ASN A 199 -5.41 -12.55 -14.24
CA ASN A 199 -5.07 -11.87 -15.48
C ASN A 199 -4.54 -10.46 -15.18
N LEU A 200 -3.23 -10.26 -15.35
CA LEU A 200 -2.56 -8.98 -15.12
C LEU A 200 -3.12 -7.85 -16.00
N HIS A 201 -3.63 -8.17 -17.20
CA HIS A 201 -4.29 -7.20 -18.08
C HIS A 201 -5.61 -6.67 -17.49
N ASN A 202 -6.29 -7.49 -16.70
CA ASN A 202 -7.53 -7.12 -16.02
C ASN A 202 -7.28 -6.55 -14.62
N THR A 203 -6.07 -6.71 -14.06
CA THR A 203 -5.73 -6.19 -12.72
C THR A 203 -5.91 -4.67 -12.62
N ARG A 204 -5.59 -3.91 -13.68
CA ARG A 204 -5.82 -2.46 -13.74
C ARG A 204 -7.30 -2.04 -13.78
N SER A 205 -8.21 -3.00 -13.97
CA SER A 205 -9.66 -2.76 -13.98
C SER A 205 -10.27 -2.72 -12.57
N TYR A 206 -9.46 -2.91 -11.53
CA TYR A 206 -9.87 -2.77 -10.13
C TYR A 206 -9.41 -1.42 -9.55
N SER A 207 -10.23 -0.84 -8.68
CA SER A 207 -9.93 0.40 -7.97
C SER A 207 -9.06 0.12 -6.74
N TRP A 208 -7.78 -0.16 -7.01
CA TRP A 208 -6.78 -0.32 -5.96
C TRP A 208 -6.61 0.95 -5.12
N GLY A 209 -6.78 2.12 -5.73
CA GLY A 209 -6.72 3.40 -5.02
C GLY A 209 -7.87 3.59 -4.03
N SER A 210 -9.10 3.20 -4.38
CA SER A 210 -10.21 3.26 -3.41
C SER A 210 -10.05 2.26 -2.28
N ALA A 211 -9.54 1.05 -2.57
CA ALA A 211 -9.23 0.07 -1.52
C ALA A 211 -8.17 0.61 -0.55
N LEU A 212 -7.14 1.26 -1.09
CA LEU A 212 -6.09 1.90 -0.30
C LEU A 212 -6.63 3.04 0.57
N LEU A 213 -7.45 3.93 -0.01
CA LEU A 213 -8.04 5.05 0.72
C LEU A 213 -8.91 4.59 1.89
N ALA A 214 -9.77 3.59 1.65
CA ALA A 214 -10.61 3.02 2.69
C ALA A 214 -9.77 2.40 3.82
N MET A 215 -8.65 1.75 3.48
CA MET A 215 -7.72 1.19 4.45
C MET A 215 -7.02 2.27 5.27
N LEU A 216 -6.57 3.35 4.63
CA LEU A 216 -5.97 4.51 5.29
C LEU A 216 -6.95 5.15 6.29
N TYR A 217 -8.17 5.47 5.86
CA TYR A 217 -9.17 6.09 6.73
C TYR A 217 -9.52 5.21 7.92
N ARG A 218 -9.67 3.90 7.68
CA ARG A 218 -9.92 2.95 8.77
C ARG A 218 -8.78 2.94 9.79
N GLU A 219 -7.53 3.03 9.34
CA GLU A 219 -6.38 3.08 10.24
C GLU A 219 -6.34 4.40 11.02
N LEU A 220 -6.55 5.54 10.35
CA LEU A 220 -6.61 6.85 11.00
C LEU A 220 -7.69 6.88 12.09
N CYS A 221 -8.89 6.36 11.79
CA CYS A 221 -9.97 6.25 12.77
C CYS A 221 -9.64 5.28 13.91
N ARG A 222 -8.90 4.19 13.64
CA ARG A 222 -8.44 3.27 14.70
C ARG A 222 -7.43 3.95 15.64
N THR A 223 -6.59 4.83 15.11
CA THR A 223 -5.56 5.52 15.90
C THR A 223 -6.09 6.66 16.77
N THR A 224 -7.34 7.13 16.55
CA THR A 224 -7.98 8.07 17.47
C THR A 224 -8.40 7.41 18.79
N ASP A 225 -8.41 6.08 18.87
CA ASP A 225 -8.66 5.35 20.12
C ASP A 225 -7.45 5.48 21.09
N PRO A 226 -7.66 5.99 22.32
CA PRO A 226 -6.63 6.11 23.35
C PRO A 226 -5.97 4.78 23.74
N SER A 227 -6.54 3.63 23.40
CA SER A 227 -5.96 2.30 23.64
C SER A 227 -4.98 1.83 22.56
N THR A 228 -4.93 2.48 21.39
CA THR A 228 -4.09 2.05 20.24
C THR A 228 -2.61 2.43 20.36
N MET A 229 -1.73 1.45 20.58
CA MET A 229 -0.28 1.67 20.78
C MET A 229 0.58 1.67 19.48
N ASP A 230 0.02 1.27 18.34
CA ASP A 230 0.73 1.11 17.07
C ASP A 230 -0.02 1.81 15.91
N ILE A 231 0.70 2.63 15.14
CA ILE A 231 0.25 3.18 13.84
C ILE A 231 1.00 2.45 12.73
N GLY A 232 0.37 1.39 12.23
CA GLY A 232 1.11 0.36 11.48
C GLY A 232 0.71 0.26 10.02
N LYS A 233 -0.36 0.94 9.57
CA LYS A 233 -0.99 0.54 8.31
C LYS A 233 -1.16 1.70 7.34
N CYS A 234 -0.61 1.51 6.14
CA CYS A 234 -0.83 2.37 4.98
C CYS A 234 -0.47 3.86 5.21
N LEU A 235 0.72 4.14 5.74
CA LEU A 235 1.17 5.53 6.00
C LEU A 235 1.87 6.17 4.80
N ILE A 236 1.90 5.48 3.66
CA ILE A 236 2.55 5.90 2.43
C ILE A 236 2.03 7.23 1.86
N LEU A 237 0.80 7.60 2.22
CA LEU A 237 0.10 8.81 1.74
C LEU A 237 0.19 10.00 2.73
N LEU A 238 0.83 9.81 3.90
CA LEU A 238 1.00 10.81 4.98
C LEU A 238 2.45 11.33 5.01
#